data_AF-A0A4R8KDJ1-F1
#
_entry.id   AF-A0A4R8KDJ1-F1
#
_cell.length_a   1.000
_cell.length_b   1.000
_cell.length_c   1.000
_cell.angle_alpha   90.00
_cell.angle_beta   90.00
_cell.angle_gamma   90.00
#
_symmetry.space_group_name_H-M   'P 1'
#
loop_
_entity.id
_entity.type
_entity.pdbx_description
1 polymer ?
#
loop_
_entity_poly.entity_id
_entity_poly.type
_entity_poly.pdbx_seq_one_letter_code
_entity_poly.pdbx_strand_id
1 'polypeptide(L)' 'MLTDLELRALKPTGRIYKVADQRGLYVAVTSSGAVSFRSPHEA' A
#
# COMPACT_ATOMS: atom_id res chain seq x y z
N MET A 1 -6.50 7.51 -6.64
CA MET A 1 -5.14 7.88 -6.22
C MET A 1 -5.26 8.03 -4.73
N LEU A 2 -4.48 7.29 -3.96
CA LEU A 2 -4.41 7.46 -2.53
C LEU A 2 -3.82 8.84 -2.24
N THR A 3 -4.43 9.54 -1.30
CA THR A 3 -3.94 10.84 -0.84
C THR A 3 -2.93 10.66 0.29
N ASP A 4 -2.17 11.70 0.61
CA ASP A 4 -1.29 11.70 1.79
C ASP A 4 -2.05 11.34 3.08
N LEU A 5 -3.28 11.86 3.23
CA LEU A 5 -4.12 11.58 4.38
C LEU A 5 -4.51 10.09 4.47
N GLU A 6 -4.86 9.48 3.33
CA GLU A 6 -5.20 8.05 3.30
C GLU A 6 -3.99 7.17 3.57
N LEU A 7 -2.81 7.53 3.04
CA LEU A 7 -1.56 6.81 3.31
C LEU A 7 -1.18 6.85 4.80
N ARG A 8 -1.35 8.01 5.45
CA ARG A 8 -1.11 8.19 6.89
C ARG A 8 -2.11 7.44 7.78
N ALA A 9 -3.30 7.17 7.27
CA ALA A 9 -4.33 6.41 7.99
C ALA A 9 -4.09 4.89 7.96
N LEU A 10 -3.20 4.39 7.09
CA LEU A 10 -2.86 2.98 7.00
C LEU A 10 -2.16 2.51 8.27
N LYS A 11 -2.67 1.43 8.87
CA LYS A 11 -2.10 0.84 10.09
C LYS A 11 -1.57 -0.56 9.79
N PRO A 12 -0.39 -0.93 10.30
CA PRO A 12 0.08 -2.30 10.19
C PRO A 12 -0.96 -3.27 10.74
N THR A 13 -1.14 -4.37 10.02
CA THR A 13 -1.88 -5.52 10.53
C THR A 13 -0.89 -6.65 10.79
N GLY A 14 -1.27 -7.70 11.53
CA GLY A 14 -0.40 -8.85 11.78
C GLY A 14 0.09 -9.59 10.51
N ARG A 15 -0.31 -9.14 9.32
CA ARG A 15 0.12 -9.63 8.01
C ARG A 15 0.29 -8.47 7.02
N ILE A 16 1.05 -8.73 5.95
CA ILE A 16 1.15 -7.80 4.83
C ILE A 16 -0.20 -7.71 4.12
N TYR A 17 -0.65 -6.51 3.78
CA TYR A 17 -1.86 -6.30 2.99
C TYR A 17 -1.63 -5.27 1.87
N LYS A 18 -2.53 -5.27 0.89
CA LYS A 18 -2.47 -4.42 -0.30
C LYS A 18 -3.65 -3.46 -0.29
N VAL A 19 -3.40 -2.20 -0.62
CA VAL A 19 -4.43 -1.19 -0.87
C VAL A 19 -4.34 -0.81 -2.34
N ALA A 20 -5.43 -1.01 -3.07
CA ALA A 20 -5.47 -0.66 -4.48
C ALA A 20 -5.33 0.85 -4.66
N ASP A 21 -4.51 1.25 -5.63
CA ASP A 21 -4.40 2.62 -6.12
C ASP A 21 -4.91 2.68 -7.58
N GLN A 22 -4.63 3.76 -8.30
CA GLN A 22 -5.06 3.93 -9.68
C GLN A 22 -4.19 3.16 -10.66
N ARG A 23 -4.76 2.85 -11.83
CA ARG A 23 -4.04 2.27 -12.98
C ARG A 23 -3.32 0.96 -12.66
N GLY A 24 -3.87 0.17 -11.73
CA GLY A 24 -3.32 -1.12 -11.32
C GLY A 24 -2.20 -1.03 -10.28
N LEU A 25 -1.72 0.17 -9.94
CA LEU A 25 -0.78 0.35 -8.84
C LEU A 25 -1.43 -0.07 -7.52
N TYR A 26 -0.64 -0.54 -6.56
CA TYR A 26 -1.09 -0.77 -5.21
C TYR A 26 -0.03 -0.37 -4.19
N VAL A 27 -0.48 -0.12 -2.97
CA VAL A 27 0.37 0.10 -1.80
C VAL A 27 0.43 -1.18 -0.99
N ALA A 28 1.64 -1.69 -0.74
CA ALA A 28 1.88 -2.75 0.21
C ALA A 28 2.17 -2.14 1.59
N VAL A 29 1.45 -2.60 2.62
CA VAL A 29 1.69 -2.25 4.01
C VAL A 29 2.21 -3.48 4.73
N THR A 30 3.41 -3.41 5.29
CA THR A 30 4.01 -4.51 6.02
C THR A 30 3.43 -4.63 7.43
N SER A 31 3.65 -5.78 8.07
CA SER A 31 3.31 -5.97 9.47
C SER A 31 4.07 -5.04 10.43
N SER A 32 5.22 -4.51 10.01
CA SER A 32 6.00 -3.50 10.74
C SER A 32 5.56 -2.05 10.46
N GLY A 33 4.62 -1.84 9.53
CA GLY A 33 4.09 -0.51 9.18
C GLY A 33 4.85 0.21 8.06
N ALA A 34 5.77 -0.47 7.38
CA ALA A 34 6.38 0.07 6.17
C ALA A 34 5.37 0.11 5.03
N VAL A 35 5.33 1.21 4.30
CA VAL A 35 4.38 1.48 3.21
C VAL A 35 5.18 1.63 1.91
N SER A 36 4.81 0.92 0.85
CA SER A 36 5.52 0.98 -0.44
C SER A 36 4.59 0.82 -1.63
N PHE A 37 4.77 1.65 -2.65
CA PHE A 37 4.07 1.51 -3.93
C PHE A 37 4.68 0.39 -4.77
N ARG A 38 3.83 -0.39 -5.44
CA ARG A 38 4.24 -1.49 -6.31
C ARG A 38 3.38 -1.51 -7.57
N SER A 39 4.04 -1.67 -8.71
CA SER A 39 3.39 -1.89 -10.00
C SER A 39 3.15 -3.39 -10.20
N PRO A 40 1.98 -3.82 -10.70
CA PRO A 40 1.72 -5.21 -11.04
C PRO A 40 2.50 -5.67 -12.27
N HIS A 41 3.06 -4.73 -13.03
CA HIS A 41 3.86 -5.00 -14.23
C HIS A 41 5.36 -5.17 -13.96
N GLU A 42 5.78 -5.05 -12.71
CA GLU A 42 7.16 -5.32 -12.30
C GLU A 42 7.24 -6.79 -11.86
N ALA A 43 7.48 -7.66 -12.83
CA ALA A 43 7.82 -9.08 -12.66
C ALA A 43 8.97 -9.41 -13.60
#